data_AF-A0A857N526-F1
#
_entry.id   AF-A0A857N526-F1
#
_cell.length_a   1.000
_cell.length_b   1.000
_cell.length_c   1.000
_cell.angle_alpha   90.00
_cell.angle_beta   90.00
_cell.angle_gamma   90.00
#
_symmetry.space_group_name_H-M   'P 1'
#
loop_
_entity.id
_entity.type
_entity.pdbx_description
1 polymer ?
#
loop_
_entity_poly.entity_id
_entity_poly.type
_entity_poly.pdbx_seq_one_letter_code
_entity_poly.pdbx_strand_id
1 'polypeptide(L)'
;MSKPERRVGNYWMTAIITLTWWFILGGMILWVDPEVVADYPLPGSYGLFFLFLFLGVWFLASLVLSNSRRGLLVAIWFVLIGYLQIWGLANLVNMGLLTGALVALEIYKGGGKLKRG
;
A
#
# COMPACT_ATOMS: atom_id res chain seq x y z
N MET A 1 19.17 -22.28 -30.11
CA MET A 1 19.02 -20.98 -29.42
C MET A 1 17.54 -20.81 -29.06
N SER A 2 17.10 -21.29 -27.90
CA SER A 2 15.70 -21.18 -27.47
C SER A 2 15.44 -19.78 -26.94
N LYS A 3 14.42 -19.10 -27.49
CA LYS A 3 13.93 -17.82 -26.95
C LYS A 3 13.51 -18.04 -25.50
N PRO A 4 13.85 -17.15 -24.56
CA PRO A 4 13.32 -17.26 -23.21
C PRO A 4 11.81 -17.08 -23.28
N GLU A 5 11.07 -18.14 -22.99
CA GLU A 5 9.64 -18.07 -22.72
C GLU A 5 9.44 -17.04 -21.60
N ARG A 6 8.86 -15.89 -21.94
CA ARG A 6 8.38 -14.96 -20.92
C ARG A 6 7.34 -15.73 -20.13
N ARG A 7 7.65 -16.12 -18.89
CA ARG A 7 6.62 -16.52 -17.92
C ARG A 7 5.72 -15.30 -17.71
N VAL A 8 4.68 -15.20 -18.52
CA VAL A 8 3.56 -14.31 -18.23
C VAL A 8 2.87 -14.97 -17.03
N GLY A 9 3.22 -14.50 -15.83
CA GLY A 9 2.49 -14.90 -14.64
C GLY A 9 1.02 -14.55 -14.83
N ASN A 10 0.12 -15.46 -14.51
CA ASN A 10 -1.32 -15.20 -14.61
C ASN A 10 -1.73 -14.22 -13.51
N TYR A 11 -1.60 -12.91 -13.77
CA TYR A 11 -2.00 -11.84 -12.86
C TYR A 11 -3.50 -11.56 -12.85
N TRP A 12 -4.28 -12.24 -13.68
CA TRP A 12 -5.72 -12.06 -13.81
C TRP A 12 -6.47 -12.24 -12.49
N MET A 13 -6.09 -13.26 -11.71
CA MET A 13 -6.71 -13.49 -10.40
C MET A 13 -6.38 -12.37 -9.42
N THR A 14 -5.13 -11.89 -9.40
CA THR A 14 -4.74 -10.73 -8.59
C THR A 14 -5.45 -9.46 -9.04
N ALA A 15 -5.63 -9.26 -10.35
CA ALA A 15 -6.35 -8.10 -10.88
C ALA A 15 -7.82 -8.10 -10.45
N ILE A 16 -8.49 -9.25 -10.50
CA ILE A 16 -9.88 -9.40 -10.02
C ILE A 16 -9.95 -9.07 -8.52
N ILE A 17 -9.04 -9.63 -7.71
CA ILE A 17 -9.00 -9.35 -6.26
C ILE A 17 -8.77 -7.85 -6.00
N THR A 18 -7.82 -7.23 -6.72
CA THR A 18 -7.57 -5.79 -6.63
C THR A 18 -8.82 -5.00 -6.94
N LEU A 19 -9.48 -5.26 -8.08
CA LEU A 19 -10.69 -4.54 -8.48
C LEU A 19 -11.80 -4.70 -7.45
N THR A 20 -12.06 -5.92 -6.97
CA THR A 20 -13.06 -6.18 -5.93
C THR A 20 -12.77 -5.38 -4.66
N TRP A 21 -11.51 -5.31 -4.22
CA TRP A 21 -11.11 -4.49 -3.08
C TRP A 21 -11.30 -3.00 -3.29
N TRP A 22 -10.99 -2.48 -4.48
CA TRP A 22 -11.23 -1.08 -4.80
C TRP A 22 -12.72 -0.75 -4.90
N PHE A 23 -13.56 -1.68 -5.36
CA PHE A 23 -15.01 -1.54 -5.30
C PHE A 23 -15.54 -1.47 -3.88
N ILE A 24 -15.03 -2.32 -2.97
CA ILE A 24 -15.43 -2.29 -1.56
C ILE A 24 -14.96 -1.00 -0.88
N LEU A 25 -13.71 -0.58 -1.10
CA LEU A 25 -13.19 0.67 -0.55
C LEU A 25 -13.97 1.88 -1.09
N GLY A 26 -14.23 1.93 -2.40
CA GLY A 26 -15.06 2.97 -3.00
C GLY A 26 -16.48 2.97 -2.45
N GLY A 27 -17.06 1.78 -2.24
CA GLY A 27 -18.37 1.66 -1.63
C GLY A 27 -18.42 2.14 -0.18
N MET A 28 -17.37 1.87 0.61
CA MET A 28 -17.25 2.45 1.95
C MET A 28 -17.22 3.97 1.91
N ILE A 29 -16.45 4.57 1.00
CA ILE A 29 -16.33 6.04 0.89
C ILE A 29 -17.66 6.69 0.46
N LEU A 30 -18.42 6.04 -0.42
CA LEU A 30 -19.62 6.63 -1.03
C LEU A 30 -20.91 6.34 -0.25
N TRP A 31 -20.99 5.24 0.48
CA TRP A 31 -22.23 4.76 1.09
C TRP A 31 -22.17 4.53 2.60
N VAL A 32 -20.99 4.62 3.24
CA VAL A 32 -20.87 4.42 4.69
C VAL A 32 -20.60 5.76 5.36
N ASP A 33 -21.41 6.08 6.37
CA ASP A 33 -21.21 7.29 7.17
C ASP A 33 -19.86 7.24 7.88
N PRO A 34 -19.03 8.30 7.77
CA PRO A 34 -17.69 8.33 8.38
C PRO A 34 -17.69 8.07 9.89
N GLU A 35 -18.75 8.50 10.58
CA GLU A 35 -18.91 8.31 12.03
C GLU A 35 -18.98 6.83 12.42
N VAL A 36 -19.55 5.98 11.56
CA VAL A 36 -19.65 4.53 11.80
C VAL A 36 -18.26 3.87 11.77
N VAL A 37 -17.35 4.41 10.96
CA VAL A 37 -16.01 3.84 10.73
C VAL A 37 -14.93 4.49 11.60
N ALA A 38 -15.20 5.69 12.13
CA ALA A 38 -14.24 6.48 12.89
C ALA A 38 -13.72 5.76 14.13
N ASP A 39 -14.59 5.03 14.85
CA ASP A 39 -14.30 4.54 16.19
C ASP A 39 -13.96 3.04 16.27
N TYR A 40 -13.81 2.36 15.12
CA TYR A 40 -13.46 0.95 15.09
C TYR A 40 -12.04 0.73 14.55
N PRO A 41 -11.16 -0.02 15.26
CA PRO A 41 -11.40 -0.70 16.54
C PRO A 41 -11.21 0.20 17.77
N LEU A 42 -10.64 1.39 17.59
CA LEU A 42 -10.41 2.39 18.63
C LEU A 42 -11.07 3.71 18.25
N PRO A 43 -11.51 4.54 19.22
CA PRO A 43 -12.08 5.85 18.97
C PRO A 43 -11.16 6.74 18.12
N GLY A 44 -11.71 7.36 17.07
CA GLY A 44 -11.00 8.26 16.15
C GLY A 44 -9.89 7.61 15.31
N SER A 45 -9.78 6.28 15.30
CA SER A 45 -8.69 5.58 14.62
C SER A 45 -8.92 5.35 13.13
N TYR A 46 -10.19 5.31 12.68
CA TYR A 46 -10.58 4.91 11.33
C TYR A 46 -9.94 3.58 10.89
N GLY A 47 -9.72 2.66 11.85
CA GLY A 47 -8.85 1.50 11.66
C GLY A 47 -9.33 0.55 10.57
N LEU A 48 -10.64 0.30 10.46
CA LEU A 48 -11.18 -0.50 9.35
C LEU A 48 -10.90 0.15 8.00
N PHE A 49 -11.16 1.45 7.87
CA PHE A 49 -10.90 2.17 6.62
C PHE A 49 -9.43 2.06 6.22
N PHE A 50 -8.49 2.28 7.14
CA PHE A 50 -7.06 2.14 6.84
C PHE A 50 -6.64 0.73 6.52
N LEU A 51 -7.27 -0.29 7.12
CA LEU A 51 -7.00 -1.68 6.78
C LEU A 51 -7.42 -1.99 5.32
N PHE A 52 -8.62 -1.55 4.92
CA PHE A 52 -9.09 -1.71 3.54
C PHE A 52 -8.25 -0.90 2.55
N LEU A 53 -7.90 0.35 2.90
CA LEU A 53 -7.01 1.19 2.11
C LEU A 53 -5.63 0.53 1.94
N PHE A 54 -5.05 0.02 3.03
CA PHE A 54 -3.78 -0.68 3.03
C PHE A 54 -3.79 -1.85 2.06
N LEU A 55 -4.77 -2.75 2.17
CA LEU A 55 -4.87 -3.93 1.32
C LEU A 55 -5.13 -3.55 -0.15
N GLY A 56 -6.04 -2.60 -0.40
CA GLY A 56 -6.35 -2.13 -1.75
C GLY A 56 -5.14 -1.50 -2.45
N VAL A 57 -4.42 -0.62 -1.75
CA VAL A 57 -3.19 0.00 -2.27
C VAL A 57 -2.08 -1.05 -2.42
N TRP A 58 -1.93 -1.99 -1.48
CA TRP A 58 -0.91 -3.02 -1.57
C TRP A 58 -1.12 -3.91 -2.80
N PHE A 59 -2.35 -4.38 -3.03
CA PHE A 59 -2.64 -5.23 -4.21
C PHE A 59 -2.44 -4.47 -5.51
N LEU A 60 -2.91 -3.22 -5.59
CA LEU A 60 -2.73 -2.38 -6.78
C LEU A 60 -1.26 -2.09 -7.05
N ALA A 61 -0.51 -1.61 -6.06
CA ALA A 61 0.90 -1.28 -6.22
C ALA A 61 1.75 -2.54 -6.52
N SER A 62 1.42 -3.68 -5.91
CA SER A 62 2.09 -4.95 -6.21
C SER A 62 1.87 -5.40 -7.65
N LEU A 63 0.66 -5.21 -8.17
CA LEU A 63 0.29 -5.51 -9.55
C LEU A 63 1.01 -4.57 -10.52
N VAL A 64 0.94 -3.26 -10.29
CA VAL A 64 1.56 -2.23 -11.13
C VAL A 64 3.09 -2.36 -11.16
N LEU A 65 3.72 -2.62 -10.01
CA LEU A 65 5.18 -2.73 -9.91
C LEU A 65 5.70 -4.14 -10.16
N SER A 66 4.81 -5.12 -10.40
CA SER A 66 5.13 -6.56 -10.47
C SER A 66 6.00 -7.03 -9.29
N ASN A 67 5.82 -6.46 -8.10
CA ASN A 67 6.67 -6.70 -6.94
C ASN A 67 5.92 -6.45 -5.62
N SER A 68 5.59 -7.53 -4.91
CA SER A 68 4.82 -7.46 -3.66
C SER A 68 5.53 -6.70 -2.54
N ARG A 69 6.86 -6.74 -2.49
CA ARG A 69 7.65 -6.04 -1.47
C ARG A 69 7.62 -4.53 -1.71
N ARG A 70 7.79 -4.09 -2.96
CA ARG A 70 7.68 -2.66 -3.30
C ARG A 70 6.25 -2.16 -3.12
N GLY A 71 5.26 -2.97 -3.50
CA GLY A 71 3.85 -2.66 -3.25
C GLY A 71 3.55 -2.48 -1.76
N LEU A 72 4.14 -3.31 -0.89
CA LEU A 72 3.98 -3.18 0.57
C LEU A 72 4.50 -1.84 1.09
N LEU A 73 5.67 -1.40 0.61
CA LEU A 73 6.22 -0.10 1.00
C LEU A 73 5.32 1.07 0.57
N VAL A 74 4.74 1.00 -0.64
CA VAL A 74 3.78 2.00 -1.11
C VAL A 74 2.54 2.02 -0.21
N ALA A 75 1.98 0.86 0.14
CA ALA A 75 0.82 0.79 1.04
C ALA A 75 1.12 1.36 2.43
N ILE A 76 2.29 1.03 3.01
CA ILE A 76 2.76 1.60 4.28
C ILE A 76 2.85 3.13 4.18
N TRP A 77 3.43 3.64 3.09
CA TRP A 77 3.55 5.09 2.86
C TRP A 77 2.19 5.78 2.86
N PHE A 78 1.21 5.26 2.11
CA PHE A 78 -0.14 5.84 2.05
C PHE A 78 -0.86 5.81 3.39
N VAL A 79 -0.79 4.70 4.14
CA VAL A 79 -1.42 4.59 5.46
C VAL A 79 -0.79 5.56 6.44
N LEU A 80 0.54 5.65 6.50
CA LEU A 80 1.22 6.55 7.43
C LEU A 80 0.93 8.01 7.12
N ILE A 81 0.86 8.40 5.84
CA ILE A 81 0.42 9.75 5.46
C ILE A 81 -1.03 9.99 5.85
N GLY A 82 -1.91 9.02 5.64
CA GLY A 82 -3.30 9.13 6.07
C GLY A 82 -3.44 9.36 7.58
N TYR A 83 -2.66 8.65 8.39
CA TYR A 83 -2.62 8.89 9.84
C TYR A 83 -2.05 10.27 10.18
N LEU A 84 -0.96 10.69 9.53
CA LEU A 84 -0.43 12.04 9.70
C LEU A 84 -1.48 13.11 9.33
N GLN A 85 -2.30 12.86 8.31
CA GLN A 85 -3.36 13.78 7.88
C GLN A 85 -4.43 13.92 8.97
N ILE A 86 -4.85 12.83 9.60
CA ILE A 86 -5.83 12.87 10.69
C ILE A 86 -5.33 13.71 11.87
N TRP A 87 -4.04 13.62 12.18
CA TRP A 87 -3.42 14.42 13.24
C TRP A 87 -2.99 15.82 12.81
N GLY A 88 -3.26 16.24 11.57
CA GLY A 88 -2.84 17.54 11.03
C GLY A 88 -1.33 17.68 10.82
N LEU A 89 -0.60 16.57 10.82
CA LEU A 89 0.86 16.49 10.69
C LEU A 89 1.33 16.16 9.26
N ALA A 90 0.43 16.02 8.29
CA ALA A 90 0.77 15.72 6.90
C ALA A 90 1.30 16.96 6.15
N ASN A 91 2.45 17.48 6.59
CA ASN A 91 3.18 18.53 5.90
C ASN A 91 4.27 17.95 4.97
N LEU A 92 4.78 18.78 4.05
CA LEU A 92 5.80 18.38 3.07
C LEU A 92 7.08 17.81 3.71
N VAL A 93 7.48 18.33 4.87
CA VAL A 93 8.67 17.85 5.59
C VAL A 93 8.46 16.42 6.06
N ASN A 94 7.33 16.14 6.70
CA ASN A 94 6.99 14.81 7.20
C ASN A 94 6.81 13.80 6.06
N MET A 95 6.18 14.21 4.94
CA MET A 95 6.09 13.38 3.74
C MET A 95 7.48 13.07 3.15
N GLY A 96 8.37 14.07 3.08
CA GLY A 96 9.74 13.90 2.61
C GLY A 96 10.55 12.96 3.51
N LEU A 97 10.48 13.14 4.82
CA LEU A 97 11.13 12.28 5.81
C LEU A 97 10.65 10.84 5.71
N LEU A 98 9.33 10.63 5.63
CA LEU A 98 8.75 9.29 5.49
C LEU A 98 9.21 8.61 4.19
N THR A 99 9.18 9.36 3.08
CA THR A 99 9.64 8.85 1.78
C THR A 99 11.11 8.45 1.84
N GLY A 100 11.96 9.34 2.37
CA GLY A 100 13.38 9.08 2.56
C GLY A 100 13.65 7.85 3.42
N ALA A 101 12.93 7.69 4.53
CA ALA A 101 13.05 6.54 5.42
C ALA A 101 12.70 5.22 4.71
N LEU A 102 11.59 5.17 3.98
CA LEU A 102 11.18 3.96 3.26
C LEU A 102 12.13 3.62 2.09
N VAL A 103 12.63 4.63 1.37
CA VAL A 103 13.63 4.44 0.30
C VAL A 103 14.94 3.92 0.90
N ALA A 104 15.42 4.51 1.99
CA ALA A 104 16.63 4.04 2.68
C ALA A 104 16.48 2.59 3.16
N LEU A 105 15.32 2.23 3.71
CA LEU A 105 15.00 0.87 4.12
C LEU A 105 15.01 -0.11 2.94
N GLU A 106 14.47 0.29 1.79
CA GLU A 106 14.47 -0.53 0.58
C GLU A 106 15.89 -0.75 0.05
N ILE A 107 16.72 0.30 0.02
CA ILE A 107 18.13 0.24 -0.40
C ILE A 107 18.92 -0.65 0.55
N TYR A 108 18.80 -0.46 1.87
CA TYR A 108 19.52 -1.27 2.87
C TYR A 108 19.20 -2.77 2.71
N LYS A 109 17.92 -3.12 2.62
CA LYS A 109 17.48 -4.51 2.43
C LYS A 109 17.73 -5.04 1.01
N GLY A 110 17.96 -4.17 0.02
CA GLY A 110 18.33 -4.53 -1.35
C GLY A 110 19.85 -4.78 -1.51
N GLY A 111 20.67 -3.93 -0.88
CA GLY A 111 22.13 -3.98 -0.91
C GLY A 111 22.73 -5.18 -0.16
N GLY A 112 21.99 -5.79 0.78
CA GLY A 112 22.39 -7.04 1.43
C GLY A 112 22.58 -8.24 0.47
N LYS A 113 22.07 -8.17 -0.77
CA LYS A 113 22.28 -9.21 -1.80
C LYS A 113 23.62 -9.12 -2.53
N LEU A 114 24.39 -8.02 -2.39
CA LEU A 114 25.65 -7.80 -3.10
C LEU A 114 26.90 -8.29 -2.32
N LYS A 115 26.73 -8.89 -1.14
CA LYS A 115 27.84 -9.39 -0.29
C LYS A 115 27.89 -10.92 -0.11
N ARG A 116 27.28 -11.69 -1.02
CA ARG A 116 27.41 -13.15 -1.06
C ARG A 116 27.90 -13.57 -2.44
N GLY A 117 29.19 -13.33 -2.68
CA GLY A 117 29.97 -13.81 -3.81
C GLY A 117 31.37 -14.09 -3.31
#